data_AF-A0A9W9FA28-F1
#
_entry.id   AF-A0A9W9FA28-F1
#
_cell.length_a   1.000
_cell.length_b   1.000
_cell.length_c   1.000
_cell.angle_alpha   90.00
_cell.angle_beta   90.00
_cell.angle_gamma   90.00
#
_symmetry.space_group_name_H-M   'P 1'
#
loop_
_entity.id
_entity.type
_entity.pdbx_description
1 polymer ?
#
loop_
_entity_poly.entity_id
_entity_poly.type
_entity_poly.pdbx_seq_one_letter_code
_entity_poly.pdbx_strand_id
1 'polypeptide(L)'
;MLLCILKSSTALFLLFFFLDVNYLLLGIAHLHAESTGTINISVQKAGGFWGILAALAAWYNAFAGIADPGNSFFAIPVGHFSWSPTRMHRIKSTQEVV
;
A
#
# COMPACT_ATOMS: atom_id res chain seq x y z
N MET A 1 -5.93 -11.18 2.79
CA MET A 1 -6.00 -9.82 3.38
C MET A 1 -5.95 -8.73 2.31
N LEU A 2 -5.03 -8.81 1.33
CA LEU A 2 -4.89 -7.83 0.22
C LEU A 2 -6.18 -7.48 -0.56
N LEU A 3 -6.94 -8.50 -1.01
CA LEU A 3 -8.18 -8.27 -1.76
C LEU A 3 -9.31 -7.63 -0.92
N CYS A 4 -9.27 -7.80 0.41
CA CYS A 4 -10.26 -7.22 1.32
C CYS A 4 -10.00 -5.71 1.55
N ILE A 5 -8.73 -5.29 1.50
CA ILE A 5 -8.29 -3.91 1.72
C ILE A 5 -8.45 -3.04 0.47
N LEU A 6 -8.36 -3.63 -0.73
CA LEU A 6 -8.54 -2.95 -2.03
C LEU A 6 -9.83 -2.14 -2.14
N LYS A 7 -10.90 -2.57 -1.46
CA LYS A 7 -12.20 -1.90 -1.46
C LYS A 7 -12.27 -0.67 -0.53
N SER A 8 -11.37 -0.55 0.45
CA SER A 8 -11.51 0.41 1.56
C SER A 8 -10.34 1.39 1.74
N SER A 9 -9.10 1.03 1.37
CA SER A 9 -7.96 1.97 1.48
C SER A 9 -6.81 1.61 0.56
N THR A 10 -6.45 2.53 -0.35
CA THR A 10 -5.33 2.37 -1.29
C THR A 10 -3.97 2.40 -0.58
N ALA A 11 -3.85 3.15 0.52
CA ALA A 11 -2.59 3.26 1.27
C ALA A 11 -2.26 1.96 2.03
N LEU A 12 -3.27 1.32 2.64
CA LEU A 12 -3.11 0.00 3.27
C LEU A 12 -2.84 -1.10 2.23
N PHE A 13 -3.40 -1.00 1.03
CA PHE A 13 -3.13 -1.94 -0.06
C PHE A 13 -1.64 -1.96 -0.46
N LEU A 14 -1.05 -0.79 -0.68
CA LEU A 14 0.37 -0.67 -1.04
C LEU A 14 1.30 -1.23 0.04
N LEU A 15 0.99 -0.99 1.32
CA LEU A 15 1.75 -1.53 2.46
C LEU A 15 1.77 -3.06 2.43
N PHE A 16 0.60 -3.69 2.39
CA PHE A 16 0.51 -5.15 2.35
C PHE A 16 1.16 -5.72 1.08
N PHE A 17 1.03 -5.03 -0.07
CA PHE A 17 1.62 -5.50 -1.32
C PHE A 17 3.16 -5.57 -1.23
N PHE A 18 3.82 -4.51 -0.75
CA PHE A 18 5.28 -4.53 -0.58
C PHE A 18 5.73 -5.54 0.48
N LEU A 19 4.95 -5.71 1.53
CA LEU A 19 5.23 -6.68 2.59
C LEU A 19 5.10 -8.14 2.12
N ASP A 20 4.05 -8.45 1.36
CA ASP A 20 3.83 -9.77 0.76
C ASP A 20 4.98 -10.12 -0.22
N VAL A 21 5.42 -9.15 -1.03
CA VAL A 21 6.59 -9.32 -1.92
C VAL A 21 7.88 -9.56 -1.12
N ASN A 22 8.12 -8.83 -0.03
CA ASN A 22 9.28 -9.05 0.85
C ASN A 22 9.35 -10.48 1.38
N TYR A 23 8.26 -10.97 1.99
CA TYR A 23 8.23 -12.33 2.55
C TYR A 23 8.30 -13.41 1.47
N LEU A 24 7.72 -13.17 0.29
CA LEU A 24 7.83 -14.08 -0.84
C LEU A 24 9.27 -14.19 -1.35
N LEU A 25 9.99 -13.07 -1.48
CA LEU A 25 11.40 -13.08 -1.91
C LEU A 25 12.32 -13.70 -0.86
N LEU A 26 12.13 -13.41 0.43
CA LEU A 26 12.89 -14.07 1.51
C LEU A 26 12.60 -15.58 1.52
N GLY A 27 11.34 -15.98 1.38
CA GLY A 27 10.95 -17.38 1.29
C GLY A 27 11.64 -18.11 0.15
N ILE A 28 11.64 -17.53 -1.06
CA ILE A 28 12.34 -18.10 -2.23
C ILE A 28 13.86 -18.16 -1.98
N ALA A 29 14.45 -17.11 -1.37
CA ALA A 29 15.87 -17.11 -1.06
C ALA A 29 16.27 -18.27 -0.14
N HIS A 30 15.44 -18.59 0.86
CA HIS A 30 15.66 -19.71 1.78
C HIS A 30 15.35 -21.08 1.16
N LEU A 31 14.28 -21.20 0.37
CA LEU A 31 13.96 -22.45 -0.33
C LEU A 31 15.03 -22.83 -1.37
N HIS A 32 15.57 -21.85 -2.07
CA HIS A 32 16.65 -22.07 -3.04
C HIS A 32 18.01 -22.31 -2.35
N ALA A 33 18.19 -21.83 -1.12
CA ALA A 33 19.37 -22.14 -0.33
C ALA A 33 19.45 -23.62 0.04
N GLU A 34 18.31 -24.28 0.25
CA GLU A 34 18.25 -25.70 0.59
C GLU A 34 18.67 -26.62 -0.56
N SER A 35 18.39 -26.25 -1.81
CA SER A 35 18.77 -27.06 -2.98
C SER A 35 20.23 -26.89 -3.42
N THR A 36 20.88 -25.78 -3.06
CA THR A 36 22.21 -25.40 -3.57
C THR A 36 23.27 -25.32 -2.46
N GLY A 37 22.87 -25.45 -1.20
CA GLY A 37 23.74 -25.33 -0.02
C GLY A 37 24.27 -23.92 0.24
N THR A 38 23.88 -22.93 -0.57
CA THR A 38 24.31 -21.53 -0.46
C THR A 38 23.13 -20.58 -0.64
N ILE A 39 23.00 -19.62 0.28
CA ILE A 39 21.94 -18.60 0.21
C ILE A 39 22.26 -17.65 -0.95
N ASN A 40 21.27 -17.45 -1.83
CA ASN A 40 21.36 -16.47 -2.91
C ASN A 40 21.31 -15.04 -2.34
N ILE A 41 22.48 -14.47 -2.08
CA ILE A 41 22.67 -13.14 -1.48
C ILE A 41 21.91 -12.05 -2.27
N SER A 42 21.87 -12.16 -3.60
CA SER A 42 21.15 -11.22 -4.46
C SER A 42 19.64 -11.21 -4.21
N VAL A 43 19.03 -12.39 -4.02
CA VAL A 43 17.58 -12.52 -3.78
C VAL A 43 17.24 -12.05 -2.37
N GLN A 44 18.09 -12.36 -1.39
CA GLN A 44 17.94 -11.88 -0.02
C GLN A 44 18.03 -10.35 0.07
N LYS A 45 18.98 -9.74 -0.64
CA LYS A 45 19.09 -8.27 -0.73
C LYS A 45 17.87 -7.65 -1.42
N ALA A 46 17.34 -8.27 -2.47
CA ALA A 46 16.13 -7.82 -3.13
C ALA A 46 14.92 -7.86 -2.19
N GLY A 47 14.76 -8.92 -1.39
CA GLY A 47 13.74 -8.99 -0.34
C GLY A 47 13.90 -7.88 0.71
N GLY A 48 15.13 -7.68 1.20
CA GLY A 48 15.44 -6.58 2.13
C GLY A 48 15.09 -5.18 1.59
N PHE A 49 15.32 -4.92 0.30
CA PHE A 49 14.92 -3.68 -0.36
C PHE A 49 13.39 -3.47 -0.33
N TRP A 50 12.62 -4.51 -0.65
CA TRP A 50 11.16 -4.47 -0.55
C TRP A 50 10.68 -4.30 0.89
N GLY A 51 11.39 -4.87 1.87
CA GLY A 51 11.10 -4.66 3.29
C GLY A 51 11.27 -3.19 3.73
N ILE A 52 12.29 -2.49 3.25
CA ILE A 52 12.50 -1.06 3.52
C ILE A 52 11.36 -0.22 2.92
N LEU A 53 10.94 -0.53 1.69
CA LEU A 53 9.79 0.13 1.05
C LEU A 53 8.50 -0.11 1.84
N ALA A 54 8.29 -1.33 2.34
CA ALA A 54 7.15 -1.66 3.19
C ALA A 54 7.16 -0.87 4.52
N ALA A 55 8.32 -0.70 5.14
CA ALA A 55 8.47 0.09 6.38
C ALA A 55 8.15 1.58 6.17
N LEU A 56 8.64 2.17 5.07
CA LEU A 56 8.31 3.55 4.69
C LEU A 56 6.81 3.72 4.40
N ALA A 57 6.20 2.75 3.71
CA ALA A 57 4.76 2.74 3.46
C ALA A 57 3.94 2.60 4.75
N ALA A 58 4.41 1.80 5.71
CA ALA A 58 3.78 1.67 7.03
C ALA A 58 3.83 2.98 7.82
N TRP A 59 4.98 3.66 7.81
CA TRP A 59 5.14 4.97 8.41
C TRP A 59 4.16 6.01 7.82
N TYR A 60 4.04 6.04 6.50
CA TYR A 60 3.10 6.92 5.81
C TYR A 60 1.64 6.61 6.15
N ASN A 61 1.27 5.33 6.24
CA ASN A 61 -0.07 4.92 6.66
C ASN A 61 -0.40 5.36 8.10
N ALA A 62 0.57 5.25 9.02
CA ALA A 62 0.41 5.72 10.39
C ALA A 62 0.23 7.25 10.44
N PHE A 63 1.02 7.99 9.66
CA PHE A 63 0.89 9.45 9.56
C PHE A 63 -0.47 9.88 8.98
N ALA A 64 -0.90 9.24 7.90
CA ALA A 64 -2.21 9.49 7.29
C ALA A 64 -3.38 9.12 8.23
N GLY A 65 -3.21 8.12 9.10
CA GLY A 65 -4.20 7.75 10.11
C GLY A 65 -4.27 8.71 11.31
N ILE A 66 -3.19 9.45 11.61
CA ILE A 66 -3.15 10.46 12.68
C ILE A 66 -3.60 11.84 12.19
N ALA A 67 -3.56 12.08 10.87
CA ALA A 67 -4.03 13.31 10.25
C ALA A 67 -5.57 13.37 10.18
N ASP A 68 -6.23 13.53 11.33
CA ASP A 68 -7.67 13.79 11.45
C ASP A 68 -7.98 15.29 11.14
N PRO A 69 -9.14 15.65 10.57
CA PRO A 69 -9.46 16.98 10.02
C PRO A 69 -9.47 18.15 11.02
N GLY A 70 -9.26 17.90 12.31
CA GLY A 70 -9.17 18.94 13.33
C GLY A 70 -7.80 19.62 13.46
N ASN A 71 -6.73 19.09 12.85
CA ASN A 71 -5.35 19.54 13.17
C ASN A 71 -4.34 19.60 12.00
N SER A 72 -4.71 19.37 10.73
CA SER A 72 -3.71 19.42 9.64
C SER A 72 -4.26 20.02 8.34
N PHE A 73 -3.63 21.12 7.92
CA PHE A 73 -3.94 21.94 6.74
C PHE A 73 -3.57 21.25 5.40
N PHE A 74 -3.17 19.98 5.43
CA PHE A 74 -2.74 19.22 4.25
C PHE A 74 -3.40 17.83 4.26
N ALA A 75 -4.64 17.77 3.80
CA ALA A 75 -5.23 16.51 3.36
C ALA A 75 -4.44 16.05 2.13
N ILE A 76 -3.41 15.23 2.34
CA ILE A 76 -2.65 14.63 1.26
C ILE A 76 -3.65 13.90 0.37
N PRO A 77 -3.75 14.22 -0.93
CA PRO A 77 -4.76 13.66 -1.79
C PRO A 77 -4.46 12.17 -1.96
N VAL A 78 -5.09 11.34 -1.12
CA VAL A 78 -5.31 9.95 -1.44
C VAL A 78 -6.16 9.96 -2.70
N GLY A 79 -5.54 9.58 -3.82
CA GLY A 79 -6.19 9.56 -5.13
C GLY A 79 -7.50 8.81 -5.00
N HIS A 80 -8.60 9.54 -4.90
CA HIS A 80 -9.93 8.96 -4.92
C HIS A 80 -10.11 8.41 -6.31
N PHE A 81 -10.16 7.09 -6.41
CA PHE A 81 -10.40 6.40 -7.66
C PHE A 81 -11.62 6.99 -8.37
N SER A 82 -11.54 7.12 -9.70
CA SER A 82 -12.54 7.83 -10.52
C SER A 82 -13.96 7.25 -10.44
N TRP A 83 -14.11 6.02 -9.95
CA TRP A 83 -15.41 5.35 -9.75
C TRP A 83 -16.02 5.56 -8.35
N SER A 84 -15.38 6.30 -7.45
CA SER A 84 -15.91 6.51 -6.10
C SER A 84 -17.27 7.22 -6.14
N PRO A 85 -18.32 6.70 -5.47
CA PRO A 85 -19.70 7.22 -5.52
C PRO A 85 -19.81 8.69 -5.10
N THR A 86 -18.80 9.23 -4.40
CA THR A 86 -18.69 10.65 -4.02
C THR A 86 -18.64 11.60 -5.24
N ARG A 87 -18.10 11.18 -6.40
CA ARG A 87 -18.17 12.01 -7.63
C ARG A 87 -19.57 12.06 -8.22
N MET A 88 -20.31 10.95 -8.16
CA MET A 88 -21.64 10.85 -8.76
C MET A 88 -22.65 11.75 -8.05
N HIS A 89 -22.54 11.93 -6.74
CA HIS A 89 -23.36 12.90 -6.00
C HIS A 89 -23.07 14.36 -6.40
N ARG A 90 -21.80 14.74 -6.63
CA ARG A 90 -21.43 16.10 -7.08
C ARG A 90 -21.88 16.40 -8.51
N ILE A 91 -21.87 15.38 -9.39
CA ILE A 91 -22.36 15.54 -10.77
C ILE A 91 -23.88 15.72 -10.78
N LYS A 92 -24.61 14.96 -9.95
CA LYS A 92 -26.08 15.13 -9.80
C LYS A 92 -26.46 16.51 -9.27
N SER A 93 -25.78 17.02 -8.23
CA SER A 93 -26.12 18.34 -7.67
C SER A 93 -25.87 19.49 -8.65
N THR A 94 -25.00 19.32 -9.65
CA THR A 94 -24.74 20.34 -10.68
C THR A 94 -25.79 20.32 -11.79
N GLN A 95 -26.45 19.18 -12.01
CA GLN A 95 -27.52 19.03 -13.01
C GLN A 95 -28.88 19.51 -12.51
N GLU A 96 -29.09 19.60 -11.19
CA GLU A 96 -30.35 20.07 -10.60
C GLU A 96 -30.48 21.61 -10.53
N VAL A 97 -29.41 22.33 -10.88
CA VAL A 97 -29.35 23.81 -10.82
C VAL A 97 -29.42 24.50 -12.19
N VAL A 98 -29.67 23.74 -13.27
CA VAL A 98 -29.83 24.22 -14.65
C VAL A 98 -31.22 23.83 -15.16
#